data_AF-A0A5C1A801-F1
#
_entry.id   AF-A0A5C1A801-F1
#
_cell.length_a   1.000
_cell.length_b   1.000
_cell.length_c   1.000
_cell.angle_alpha   90.00
_cell.angle_beta   90.00
_cell.angle_gamma   90.00
#
_symmetry.space_group_name_H-M   'P 1'
#
loop_
_entity.id
_entity.type
_entity.pdbx_description
1 polymer ?
#
loop_
_entity_poly.entity_id
_entity_poly.type
_entity_poly.pdbx_seq_one_letter_code
_entity_poly.pdbx_strand_id
1 'polypeptide(L)'
;MTNLLKKLWADDDGAVISVELLLIVSILIFGLIPGFVALRNSVNAALTTTGNAVLALVPSFTFSGWVVGPTTGNSAQTVAQVSGFQRDTSANSYLTADQIAPTLLPVGLTISPAP
;
A
#
# COMPACT_ATOMS: atom_id res chain seq x y z
N MET A 1 -66.23 -16.85 -0.21
CA MET A 1 -65.19 -16.02 0.44
C MET A 1 -64.11 -16.85 1.15
N THR A 2 -64.40 -18.06 1.61
CA THR A 2 -63.46 -19.00 2.26
C THR A 2 -62.23 -19.40 1.42
N ASN A 3 -62.34 -19.46 0.10
CA ASN A 3 -61.20 -19.78 -0.79
C ASN A 3 -60.14 -18.67 -0.86
N LEU A 4 -60.54 -17.40 -0.67
CA LEU A 4 -59.62 -16.26 -0.61
C LEU A 4 -58.82 -16.27 0.70
N LEU A 5 -59.49 -16.57 1.82
CA LEU A 5 -58.87 -16.69 3.13
C LEU A 5 -57.87 -17.87 3.21
N LYS A 6 -58.17 -19.01 2.58
CA LYS A 6 -57.22 -20.14 2.49
C LYS A 6 -55.99 -19.83 1.62
N LYS A 7 -56.17 -19.03 0.57
CA LYS A 7 -55.06 -18.59 -0.29
C LYS A 7 -54.12 -17.62 0.42
N LEU A 8 -54.66 -16.67 1.19
CA LEU A 8 -53.87 -15.76 2.02
C LEU A 8 -53.09 -16.51 3.10
N TRP A 9 -53.69 -17.53 3.72
CA TRP A 9 -53.02 -18.34 4.74
C TRP A 9 -51.89 -19.22 4.18
N ALA A 10 -52.00 -19.65 2.92
CA ALA A 10 -50.92 -20.37 2.23
C ALA A 10 -49.79 -19.45 1.75
N ASP A 11 -50.01 -18.14 1.68
CA ASP A 11 -49.01 -17.14 1.25
C ASP A 11 -48.07 -16.73 2.41
N ASP A 12 -48.56 -16.77 3.65
CA ASP A 12 -47.77 -16.54 4.87
C ASP A 12 -46.61 -17.56 5.02
N ASP A 13 -46.80 -18.80 4.55
CA ASP A 13 -45.77 -19.85 4.60
C ASP A 13 -44.53 -19.50 3.75
N GLY A 14 -44.73 -18.72 2.67
CA GLY A 14 -43.64 -18.18 1.85
C GLY A 14 -43.07 -16.84 2.36
N ALA A 15 -43.88 -16.04 3.05
CA ALA A 15 -43.45 -14.77 3.62
C ALA A 15 -42.51 -14.96 4.82
N VAL A 16 -42.77 -15.96 5.67
CA VAL A 16 -41.92 -16.29 6.83
C VAL A 16 -40.52 -16.73 6.39
N ILE A 17 -40.41 -17.58 5.37
CA ILE A 17 -39.12 -18.05 4.83
C ILE A 17 -38.28 -16.89 4.27
N SER A 18 -38.94 -15.87 3.70
CA SER A 18 -38.27 -14.72 3.10
C SER A 18 -37.63 -13.81 4.16
N VAL A 19 -38.27 -13.66 5.32
CA VAL A 19 -37.75 -12.84 6.43
C VAL A 19 -36.56 -13.53 7.11
N GLU A 20 -36.60 -14.84 7.29
CA GLU A 20 -35.48 -15.61 7.86
C GLU A 20 -34.24 -15.58 6.97
N LEU A 21 -34.43 -15.78 5.65
CA LEU A 21 -33.34 -15.68 4.67
C LEU A 21 -32.73 -14.27 4.66
N LEU A 22 -33.57 -13.23 4.71
CA LEU A 22 -33.12 -11.84 4.74
C LEU A 22 -32.28 -11.55 5.99
N LEU A 23 -32.70 -12.07 7.15
CA LEU A 23 -31.94 -11.93 8.40
C LEU A 23 -30.56 -12.58 8.27
N ILE A 24 -30.47 -13.81 7.76
CA ILE A 24 -29.21 -14.52 7.56
C ILE A 24 -28.30 -13.77 6.57
N VAL A 25 -28.85 -13.34 5.43
CA VAL A 25 -28.09 -12.62 4.39
C VAL A 25 -27.57 -11.28 4.92
N SER A 26 -28.34 -10.57 5.73
CA SER A 26 -27.89 -9.30 6.33
C SER A 26 -26.69 -9.49 7.26
N ILE A 27 -26.73 -10.51 8.13
CA ILE A 27 -25.64 -10.87 9.04
C ILE A 27 -24.41 -11.32 8.24
N LEU A 28 -24.62 -12.12 7.19
CA LEU A 28 -23.57 -12.55 6.27
C LEU A 28 -22.85 -11.35 5.64
N ILE A 29 -23.59 -10.36 5.12
CA ILE A 29 -23.03 -9.16 4.49
C ILE A 29 -22.23 -8.33 5.51
N PHE A 30 -22.72 -8.21 6.75
CA PHE A 30 -22.00 -7.52 7.82
C PHE A 30 -20.67 -8.20 8.18
N GLY A 31 -20.53 -9.51 8.02
CA GLY A 31 -19.26 -10.21 8.18
C GLY A 31 -18.36 -10.14 6.94
N LEU A 32 -18.93 -10.28 5.75
CA LEU A 32 -18.18 -10.36 4.49
C LEU A 32 -17.49 -9.04 4.12
N ILE A 33 -18.16 -7.90 4.27
CA ILE A 33 -17.58 -6.60 3.91
C ILE A 33 -16.28 -6.31 4.70
N PRO A 34 -16.29 -6.27 6.05
CA PRO A 34 -15.05 -6.06 6.81
C PRO A 34 -14.07 -7.22 6.65
N GLY A 35 -14.55 -8.46 6.46
CA GLY A 35 -13.70 -9.62 6.17
C GLY A 35 -12.87 -9.45 4.88
N PHE A 36 -13.48 -8.98 3.79
CA PHE A 36 -12.77 -8.69 2.55
C PHE A 36 -11.85 -7.47 2.66
N VAL A 37 -12.21 -6.46 3.45
CA VAL A 37 -11.32 -5.33 3.73
C VAL A 37 -10.07 -5.80 4.48
N ALA A 38 -10.22 -6.69 5.47
CA ALA A 38 -9.10 -7.28 6.20
C ALA A 38 -8.21 -8.14 5.27
N LEU A 39 -8.81 -8.95 4.40
CA LEU A 39 -8.08 -9.74 3.40
C LEU A 39 -7.24 -8.84 2.48
N ARG A 40 -7.83 -7.78 1.93
CA ARG A 40 -7.13 -6.81 1.08
C ARG A 40 -5.94 -6.20 1.82
N ASN A 41 -6.14 -5.73 3.05
CA ASN A 41 -5.08 -5.10 3.83
C ASN A 41 -3.95 -6.10 4.15
N SER A 42 -4.28 -7.35 4.45
CA SER A 42 -3.30 -8.42 4.68
C SER A 42 -2.47 -8.74 3.44
N VAL A 43 -3.11 -8.85 2.27
CA VAL A 43 -2.41 -9.08 0.99
C VAL A 43 -1.49 -7.91 0.66
N ASN A 44 -1.97 -6.67 0.80
CA ASN A 44 -1.14 -5.48 0.56
C ASN A 44 0.08 -5.43 1.49
N ALA A 45 -0.10 -5.78 2.78
CA ALA A 45 1.01 -5.86 3.73
C ALA A 45 2.03 -6.94 3.31
N ALA A 46 1.55 -8.14 2.95
CA ALA A 46 2.43 -9.24 2.53
C ALA A 46 3.23 -8.90 1.26
N LEU A 47 2.60 -8.28 0.26
CA LEU A 47 3.27 -7.83 -0.97
C LEU A 47 4.30 -6.74 -0.67
N THR A 48 3.98 -5.81 0.22
CA THR A 48 4.90 -4.75 0.65
C THR A 48 6.13 -5.32 1.34
N THR A 49 5.94 -6.24 2.28
CA THR A 49 7.04 -6.94 2.95
C THR A 49 7.89 -7.74 1.97
N THR A 50 7.26 -8.41 1.01
CA THR A 50 7.97 -9.16 -0.04
C THR A 50 8.79 -8.21 -0.93
N GLY A 51 8.23 -7.08 -1.36
CA GLY A 51 8.93 -6.06 -2.15
C GLY A 51 10.14 -5.48 -1.41
N ASN A 52 9.99 -5.20 -0.12
CA ASN A 52 11.09 -4.73 0.73
C ASN A 52 12.17 -5.80 0.95
N ALA A 53 11.78 -7.07 1.07
CA ALA A 53 12.75 -8.17 1.16
C ALA A 53 13.55 -8.33 -0.14
N VAL A 54 12.91 -8.18 -1.30
CA VAL A 54 13.59 -8.18 -2.60
C VAL A 54 14.53 -6.97 -2.72
N LEU A 55 14.10 -5.78 -2.33
CA LEU A 55 14.94 -4.58 -2.34
C LEU A 55 16.17 -4.71 -1.44
N ALA A 56 16.05 -5.42 -0.32
CA ALA A 56 17.16 -5.74 0.56
C ALA A 56 18.10 -6.81 -0.01
N LEU A 57 17.56 -7.77 -0.79
CA LEU A 57 18.32 -8.85 -1.38
C LEU A 57 19.12 -8.42 -2.61
N VAL A 58 18.61 -7.48 -3.41
CA VAL A 58 19.32 -6.96 -4.59
C VAL A 58 20.53 -6.14 -4.11
N PRO A 59 21.77 -6.61 -4.34
CA PRO A 59 22.94 -5.86 -3.96
C PRO A 59 23.07 -4.63 -4.87
N SER A 60 22.85 -3.45 -4.30
CA SER A 60 23.21 -2.19 -4.94
C SER A 60 24.73 -2.03 -4.85
N PHE A 61 25.42 -2.35 -5.94
CA PHE A 61 26.85 -2.13 -6.08
C PHE A 61 27.12 -0.62 -6.12
N THR A 62 27.61 -0.07 -5.02
CA THR A 62 28.17 1.28 -4.99
C THR A 62 29.69 1.16 -5.16
N PHE A 63 30.24 1.88 -6.12
CA PHE A 63 31.68 2.11 -6.17
C PHE A 63 31.96 3.33 -5.27
N SER A 64 32.71 3.13 -4.20
CA SER A 64 33.28 4.25 -3.44
C SER A 64 34.40 4.86 -4.27
N GLY A 65 34.15 6.01 -4.88
CA GLY A 65 35.21 6.85 -5.43
C GLY A 65 35.97 7.52 -4.28
N TRP A 66 37.27 7.24 -4.15
CA TRP A 66 38.12 7.90 -3.17
C TRP A 66 38.53 9.29 -3.67
N VAL A 67 38.43 10.31 -2.82
CA VAL A 67 39.04 11.63 -3.03
C VAL A 67 40.31 11.73 -2.18
N VAL A 68 41.44 11.99 -2.84
CA VAL A 68 42.67 12.48 -2.20
C VAL A 68 42.77 13.97 -2.51
N GLY A 69 42.59 14.82 -1.50
CA GLY A 69 42.81 16.28 -1.59
C GLY A 69 43.87 16.72 -0.57
N PRO A 70 44.74 17.70 -0.90
CA PRO A 70 45.83 18.10 -0.02
C PRO A 70 45.31 18.80 1.24
N THR A 71 45.91 18.46 2.39
CA THR A 71 45.70 19.11 3.68
C THR A 71 46.27 20.53 3.70
N THR A 72 45.41 21.54 3.58
CA THR A 72 45.53 22.84 4.28
C THR A 72 44.25 23.64 4.09
N GLY A 73 43.57 23.95 5.20
CA GLY A 73 42.39 24.82 5.23
C GLY A 73 41.06 24.06 5.26
N ASN A 74 40.37 24.16 6.39
CA ASN A 74 39.10 23.53 6.75
C ASN A 74 38.01 23.54 5.66
N SER A 75 37.98 22.53 4.80
CA SER A 75 36.77 21.88 4.25
C SER A 75 37.20 20.76 3.31
N ALA A 76 36.87 19.51 3.63
CA ALA A 76 36.99 18.42 2.67
C ALA A 76 36.00 18.69 1.53
N GLN A 77 36.49 19.19 0.39
CA GLN A 77 35.71 19.33 -0.82
C GLN A 77 35.87 18.04 -1.63
N THR A 78 34.76 17.33 -1.86
CA THR A 78 34.74 16.13 -2.72
C THR A 78 34.97 16.57 -4.17
N VAL A 79 36.20 16.42 -4.69
CA VAL A 79 36.56 16.83 -6.06
C VAL A 79 36.15 15.80 -7.13
N ALA A 80 35.66 14.63 -6.74
CA ALA A 80 35.04 13.68 -7.66
C ALA A 80 33.85 13.00 -6.98
N GLN A 81 32.64 13.47 -7.27
CA GLN A 81 31.43 12.70 -7.09
C GLN A 81 31.07 12.11 -8.46
N VAL A 82 31.47 10.87 -8.69
CA VAL A 82 30.88 10.09 -9.78
C VAL A 82 29.52 9.63 -9.24
N SER A 83 28.45 10.08 -9.89
CA SER A 83 27.07 9.90 -9.46
C SER A 83 26.70 8.45 -9.18
N GLY A 84 26.90 8.01 -7.94
CA GLY A 84 26.18 6.91 -7.35
C GLY A 84 24.90 7.46 -6.72
N PHE A 85 23.81 6.72 -6.84
CA PHE A 85 22.64 6.93 -5.98
C PHE A 85 23.10 7.01 -4.52
N GLN A 86 22.97 8.19 -3.90
CA GLN A 86 23.25 8.37 -2.48
C GLN A 86 22.08 7.72 -1.72
N ARG A 87 22.23 6.46 -1.31
CA ARG A 87 21.28 5.86 -0.36
C ARG A 87 21.49 6.56 0.97
N ASP A 88 20.62 7.51 1.25
CA ASP A 88 20.50 8.12 2.57
C ASP A 88 20.15 7.00 3.58
N THR A 89 21.12 6.63 4.41
CA THR A 89 20.94 5.62 5.46
C THR A 89 20.04 6.10 6.60
N SER A 90 19.63 7.37 6.60
CA SER A 90 18.62 7.92 7.50
C SER A 90 17.20 7.92 6.91
N ALA A 91 17.06 7.75 5.59
CA ALA A 91 15.78 7.60 4.91
C ALA A 91 15.63 6.16 4.38
N ASN A 92 15.26 5.24 5.28
CA ASN A 92 14.86 3.90 4.84
C ASN A 92 13.64 4.02 3.92
N SER A 93 13.89 4.02 2.62
CA SER A 93 12.85 4.06 1.58
C SER A 93 12.21 2.68 1.48
N TYR A 94 11.44 2.32 2.50
CA TYR A 94 10.59 1.15 2.45
C TYR A 94 9.45 1.46 1.48
N LEU A 95 9.17 0.52 0.58
CA LEU A 95 7.92 0.51 -0.13
C LEU A 95 6.82 0.44 0.94
N THR A 96 5.83 1.31 0.85
CA THR A 96 4.63 1.27 1.67
C THR A 96 3.43 1.07 0.74
N ALA A 97 2.42 0.34 1.21
CA ALA A 97 1.14 0.23 0.49
C ALA A 97 0.26 1.48 0.63
N ASP A 98 0.78 2.53 1.27
CA ASP A 98 0.05 3.77 1.54
C ASP A 98 0.26 4.76 0.40
N GLN A 99 -0.82 5.43 -0.01
CA GLN A 99 -0.72 6.45 -1.04
C GLN A 99 -0.18 7.74 -0.42
N ILE A 100 1.13 7.96 -0.53
CA ILE A 100 1.75 9.22 -0.12
C ILE A 100 1.27 10.32 -1.09
N ALA A 101 0.66 11.37 -0.55
CA ALA A 101 0.27 12.53 -1.36
C ALA A 101 1.51 13.09 -2.08
N PRO A 102 1.40 13.43 -3.38
CA PRO A 102 2.55 13.96 -4.11
C PRO A 102 3.03 15.26 -3.44
N THR A 103 4.31 15.32 -3.12
CA THR A 103 4.92 16.54 -2.60
C THR A 103 4.92 17.57 -3.72
N LEU A 104 4.29 18.73 -3.48
CA LEU A 104 4.31 19.84 -4.43
C LEU A 104 5.73 20.41 -4.44
N LEU A 105 6.47 20.14 -5.51
CA LEU A 105 7.77 20.77 -5.75
C LEU A 105 7.53 22.27 -6.01
N PRO A 106 8.29 23.17 -5.35
CA PRO A 106 8.23 24.60 -5.66
C PRO A 106 8.47 24.85 -7.15
N VAL A 107 7.66 25.72 -7.75
CA VAL A 107 7.80 26.14 -9.15
C VAL A 107 9.21 26.71 -9.37
N GLY A 108 9.99 26.06 -10.24
CA GLY A 108 11.35 26.47 -10.59
C GLY A 108 12.46 25.51 -10.18
N LEU A 109 12.16 24.40 -9.49
CA LEU A 109 13.16 23.37 -9.24
C LEU A 109 13.31 22.48 -10.49
N THR A 110 14.31 22.78 -11.32
CA THR A 110 14.76 21.86 -12.36
C THR A 110 15.39 20.65 -11.68
N ILE A 111 14.66 19.53 -11.62
CA ILE A 111 15.29 18.23 -11.36
C ILE A 111 16.27 17.97 -12.50
N SER A 112 17.57 18.03 -12.19
CA SER A 112 18.62 17.69 -13.15
C SER A 112 18.36 16.28 -13.67
N PRO A 113 18.46 16.01 -14.98
CA PRO A 113 18.28 14.67 -15.51
C PRO A 113 19.23 13.75 -14.76
N ALA A 114 18.68 12.64 -14.28
CA ALA A 114 19.44 11.63 -13.57
C ALA A 114 20.67 11.23 -14.40
N PRO A 115 21.86 11.17 -13.79
CA PRO A 115 23.05 10.60 -14.42
C PRO A 115 22.91 9.09 -14.64
#